data_AF-A0A523EKA3-F1
#
_entry.id   AF-A0A523EKA3-F1
#
_cell.length_a   1.000
_cell.length_b   1.000
_cell.length_c   1.000
_cell.angle_alpha   90.00
_cell.angle_beta   90.00
_cell.angle_gamma   90.00
#
_symmetry.space_group_name_H-M   'P 1'
#
loop_
_entity.id
_entity.type
_entity.pdbx_description
1 polymer ?
#
loop_
_entity_poly.entity_id
_entity_poly.type
_entity_poly.pdbx_seq_one_letter_code
_entity_poly.pdbx_strand_id
1 'polypeptide(L)'
;MSVDPTLKNSIALYVFLVLGLFLAVAPWTPVWYEVTVLLLPTRFGAPLQQGWVRGLVSAVGVLDLLAAGSAGLDLVRSGSKRDDV
;
A
#
# COMPACT_ATOMS: atom_id res chain seq x y z
N MET A 1 -15.26 14.26 -20.12
CA MET A 1 -14.36 15.02 -19.23
C MET A 1 -13.02 14.30 -19.16
N SER A 2 -11.96 14.87 -19.73
CA SER A 2 -10.60 14.36 -19.57
C SER A 2 -10.12 14.71 -18.16
N VAL A 3 -10.00 13.72 -17.29
CA VAL A 3 -9.38 13.92 -15.98
C VAL A 3 -7.91 14.29 -16.18
N ASP A 4 -7.48 15.38 -15.54
CA ASP A 4 -6.09 15.86 -15.54
C ASP A 4 -5.13 14.70 -15.17
N PRO A 5 -4.10 14.42 -15.98
CA PRO A 5 -3.11 13.39 -15.67
C PRO A 5 -2.42 13.61 -14.32
N THR A 6 -2.24 14.87 -13.89
CA THR A 6 -1.64 15.23 -12.60
C THR A 6 -2.52 14.79 -11.43
N LEU A 7 -3.84 15.03 -11.54
CA LEU A 7 -4.82 14.61 -10.54
C LEU A 7 -4.90 13.07 -10.46
N LYS A 8 -4.91 12.38 -11.61
CA LYS A 8 -4.87 10.92 -11.67
C LYS A 8 -3.65 10.34 -10.95
N ASN A 9 -2.47 10.89 -11.21
CA ASN A 9 -1.23 10.43 -10.59
C ASN A 9 -1.22 10.70 -9.08
N SER A 10 -1.74 11.85 -8.65
CA SER A 10 -1.85 12.19 -7.23
C SER A 10 -2.78 11.24 -6.47
N ILE A 11 -3.92 10.89 -7.07
CA ILE A 11 -4.86 9.91 -6.49
C ILE A 11 -4.20 8.53 -6.43
N ALA A 12 -3.54 8.09 -7.51
CA ALA A 12 -2.85 6.80 -7.51
C ALA A 12 -1.79 6.72 -6.40
N LEU A 13 -0.96 7.75 -6.25
CA LEU A 13 0.03 7.83 -5.17
C LEU A 13 -0.61 7.74 -3.78
N TYR A 14 -1.70 8.48 -3.55
CA TYR A 14 -2.42 8.42 -2.28
C TYR A 14 -2.91 7.00 -1.99
N VAL A 15 -3.52 6.34 -2.99
CA VAL A 15 -4.01 4.96 -2.87
C VAL A 15 -2.86 4.01 -2.51
N PHE A 16 -1.73 4.07 -3.22
CA PHE A 16 -0.56 3.23 -2.94
C PHE A 16 0.08 3.51 -1.57
N LEU A 17 0.11 4.77 -1.12
CA LEU A 17 0.61 5.11 0.22
C LEU A 17 -0.28 4.52 1.31
N VAL A 18 -1.60 4.70 1.19
CA VAL A 18 -2.55 4.22 2.19
C VAL A 18 -2.60 2.69 2.21
N LEU A 19 -2.68 2.04 1.04
CA LEU A 19 -2.66 0.58 0.94
C LEU A 19 -1.33 0.00 1.42
N GLY A 20 -0.21 0.57 1.00
CA GLY A 20 1.11 0.13 1.42
C GLY A 20 1.29 0.21 2.94
N LEU A 21 0.90 1.33 3.55
CA LEU A 21 0.96 1.50 5.00
C LEU A 21 0.02 0.52 5.71
N PHE A 22 -1.19 0.36 5.21
CA PHE A 22 -2.14 -0.59 5.76
C PHE A 22 -1.60 -2.02 5.70
N LEU A 23 -1.10 -2.48 4.56
CA LEU A 23 -0.55 -3.83 4.40
C LEU A 23 0.72 -4.05 5.23
N ALA A 24 1.56 -3.02 5.38
CA ALA A 24 2.75 -3.07 6.21
C ALA A 24 2.41 -3.29 7.68
N VAL A 25 1.39 -2.59 8.20
CA VAL A 25 1.07 -2.54 9.63
C VAL A 25 -0.03 -3.52 10.05
N ALA A 26 -1.07 -3.69 9.23
CA ALA A 26 -2.28 -4.44 9.59
C ALA A 26 -1.98 -5.84 10.15
N PRO A 27 -1.08 -6.66 9.56
CA PRO A 27 -0.77 -7.99 10.08
C PRO A 27 -0.29 -8.01 11.52
N TRP A 28 0.23 -6.90 12.06
CA TRP A 28 0.79 -6.79 13.41
C TRP A 28 -0.19 -6.24 14.44
N THR A 29 -1.41 -5.92 14.03
CA THR A 29 -2.43 -5.33 14.92
C THR A 29 -3.30 -6.41 15.58
N PRO A 30 -3.91 -6.10 16.75
CA PRO A 30 -4.93 -6.99 17.36
C PRO A 30 -6.12 -7.25 16.43
N VAL A 31 -6.53 -6.25 15.64
CA VAL A 31 -7.65 -6.35 14.69
C VAL A 31 -7.41 -7.44 13.65
N TRP A 32 -6.18 -7.61 13.17
CA TRP A 32 -5.85 -8.71 12.24
C TRP A 32 -6.09 -10.08 12.86
N TYR A 33 -5.74 -10.25 14.13
CA TYR A 33 -5.99 -11.50 14.85
C TYR A 33 -7.49 -11.77 14.96
N GLU A 34 -8.28 -10.78 15.38
CA GLU A 34 -9.74 -10.90 15.50
C GLU A 34 -10.39 -11.28 14.17
N VAL A 35 -10.03 -10.59 13.08
CA VAL A 35 -10.57 -10.86 11.74
C VAL A 35 -10.14 -12.23 11.22
N THR A 36 -8.88 -12.62 11.40
CA THR A 36 -8.39 -13.93 10.93
C THR A 36 -8.96 -15.09 11.75
N VAL A 37 -9.29 -14.87 13.02
CA VAL A 37 -10.03 -15.84 13.85
C VAL A 37 -11.43 -16.06 13.29
N LEU A 38 -12.15 -14.99 12.90
CA LEU A 38 -13.45 -15.12 12.24
C LEU A 38 -13.37 -15.88 10.91
N LEU A 39 -12.21 -15.83 10.24
CA LEU A 39 -11.94 -16.53 8.98
C LEU A 39 -11.40 -17.96 9.16
N LEU A 40 -11.15 -18.45 10.39
CA LEU A 40 -10.68 -19.81 10.67
C LEU A 40 -11.51 -20.92 10.01
N PRO A 41 -12.86 -20.85 9.94
CA PRO A 41 -13.67 -21.86 9.26
C PRO A 41 -13.41 -21.93 7.74
N THR A 42 -12.75 -20.92 7.17
CA THR A 42 -12.41 -20.87 5.75
C THR A 42 -11.02 -21.45 5.51
N ARG A 43 -10.76 -21.89 4.27
CA ARG A 43 -9.44 -22.35 3.83
C ARG A 43 -8.31 -21.32 3.97
N PHE A 44 -8.64 -20.05 4.22
CA PHE A 44 -7.69 -18.96 4.30
C PHE A 44 -7.36 -18.52 5.73
N GLY A 45 -8.19 -18.87 6.72
CA GLY A 45 -7.99 -18.40 8.11
C GLY A 45 -6.70 -18.91 8.74
N ALA A 46 -6.48 -20.22 8.73
CA ALA A 46 -5.28 -20.83 9.33
C ALA A 46 -3.95 -20.38 8.67
N PRO A 47 -3.85 -20.26 7.32
CA PRO A 47 -2.68 -19.67 6.69
C PRO A 47 -2.40 -18.22 7.11
N LEU A 48 -3.42 -17.36 7.20
CA LEU A 48 -3.26 -15.93 7.51
C LEU A 48 -2.74 -15.66 8.92
N GLN A 49 -2.83 -16.63 9.84
CA GLN A 49 -2.28 -16.53 11.19
C GLN A 49 -0.80 -16.91 11.26
N GLN A 50 -0.23 -17.54 10.23
CA GLN A 50 1.16 -17.97 10.24
C GLN A 50 2.09 -16.75 10.17
N GLY A 51 3.14 -16.76 11.00
CA GLY A 51 4.07 -15.63 11.13
C GLY A 51 4.74 -15.23 9.81
N TRP A 52 5.07 -16.20 8.95
CA TRP A 52 5.65 -15.91 7.64
C TRP A 52 4.65 -15.29 6.66
N VAL A 53 3.36 -15.66 6.72
CA VAL A 53 2.31 -15.03 5.89
C VAL A 53 2.12 -13.58 6.29
N ARG A 54 2.10 -13.29 7.60
CA ARG A 54 2.07 -11.92 8.12
C ARG A 54 3.27 -11.11 7.60
N GLY A 55 4.46 -11.72 7.64
CA GLY A 55 5.69 -11.15 7.07
C GLY A 55 5.58 -10.86 5.57
N LEU A 56 5.00 -11.77 4.78
CA LEU A 56 4.79 -11.56 3.35
C LEU A 56 3.79 -10.44 3.06
N VAL A 57 2.67 -10.38 3.78
CA VAL A 57 1.69 -9.29 3.62
C VAL A 57 2.36 -7.94 3.92
N SER A 58 3.16 -7.86 4.98
CA SER A 58 3.91 -6.65 5.28
C SER A 58 4.99 -6.34 4.25
N ALA A 59 5.68 -7.34 3.71
CA ALA A 59 6.65 -7.15 2.64
C ALA A 59 6.00 -6.57 1.38
N VAL A 60 4.80 -7.04 1.01
CA VAL A 60 4.01 -6.45 -0.07
C VAL A 60 3.69 -4.99 0.23
N GLY A 61 3.25 -4.68 1.46
CA GLY A 61 3.00 -3.29 1.87
C GLY A 61 4.25 -2.39 1.77
N VAL A 62 5.42 -2.89 2.17
CA VAL A 62 6.67 -2.14 2.03
C VAL A 62 7.04 -1.91 0.57
N LEU A 63 6.90 -2.93 -0.30
CA LEU A 63 7.14 -2.77 -1.73
C LEU A 63 6.20 -1.72 -2.35
N ASP A 64 4.95 -1.68 -1.90
CA ASP A 64 3.96 -0.70 -2.33
C ASP A 64 4.35 0.73 -1.93
N LEU A 65 4.82 0.90 -0.69
CA LEU A 65 5.36 2.17 -0.20
C LEU A 65 6.61 2.62 -0.97
N LEU A 66 7.50 1.68 -1.32
CA LEU A 66 8.68 1.96 -2.13
C LEU A 66 8.30 2.42 -3.54
N ALA A 67 7.33 1.76 -4.17
CA ALA A 67 6.81 2.15 -5.48
C ALA A 67 6.15 3.54 -5.44
N ALA A 68 5.36 3.82 -4.40
CA ALA A 68 4.78 5.13 -4.19
C ALA A 68 5.86 6.20 -3.97
N GLY A 69 6.89 5.90 -3.18
CA GLY A 69 8.02 6.79 -2.93
C GLY A 69 8.79 7.14 -4.21
N SER A 70 9.09 6.15 -5.05
CA SER A 70 9.76 6.41 -6.34
C SER A 70 8.90 7.23 -7.29
N ALA A 71 7.60 6.90 -7.40
CA ALA A 71 6.69 7.63 -8.26
C ALA A 71 6.45 9.07 -7.77
N GLY A 72 6.41 9.29 -6.45
CA GLY A 72 6.32 10.62 -5.85
C GLY A 72 7.53 11.48 -6.17
N LEU A 73 8.74 10.91 -6.09
CA LEU A 73 9.98 11.59 -6.44
C LEU A 73 9.99 12.05 -7.90
N ASP A 74 9.52 11.20 -8.81
CA ASP A 74 9.44 11.52 -10.24
C ASP A 74 8.46 12.67 -10.54
N LEU A 75 7.31 12.72 -9.84
CA LEU A 75 6.37 13.83 -9.97
C LEU A 75 6.95 15.14 -9.46
N VAL A 76 7.63 15.13 -8.31
CA VAL A 76 8.29 16.32 -7.76
C VAL A 76 9.34 16.85 -8.75
N ARG A 77 10.15 15.96 -9.32
CA ARG A 77 11.17 16.30 -10.32
C ARG A 77 10.56 16.86 -11.61
N SER A 78 9.41 16.32 -12.05
CA SER A 78 8.69 16.79 -13.23
C SER A 78 8.02 18.16 -13.01
N GLY A 79 7.61 18.48 -11.78
CA GLY A 79 7.11 19.80 -11.40
C GLY A 79 8.20 20.86 -11.45
N SER A 80 9.33 20.62 -10.78
CA SER A 80 10.47 21.56 -10.76
C SER A 80 10.94 21.94 -12.17
N LYS A 81 11.03 20.99 -13.10
CA LYS A 81 11.47 21.27 -14.48
C LYS A 81 10.49 22.13 -15.29
N ARG A 82 9.23 22.23 -14.88
CA ARG A 82 8.21 23.07 -15.53
C ARG A 82 8.25 24.52 -15.06
N ASP A 83 8.74 24.77 -13.86
CA ASP A 83 8.78 26.12 -13.26
C ASP A 83 10.04 26.91 -13.66
N ASP A 84 11.06 26.23 -14.19
CA ASP A 84 12.34 26.82 -14.62
C ASP A 84 12.37 27.31 -16.09
N VAL A 85 11.23 27.29 -16.81
CA VAL A 85 11.10 27.70 -18.23
C VAL A 85 10.13 28.88 -18.34
#